data_AF-A0A2T5GN29-F1
#
_entry.id   AF-A0A2T5GN29-F1
#
_cell.length_a   1.000
_cell.length_b   1.000
_cell.length_c   1.000
_cell.angle_alpha   90.00
_cell.angle_beta   90.00
_cell.angle_gamma   90.00
#
_symmetry.space_group_name_H-M   'P 1'
#
loop_
_entity.id
_entity.type
_entity.pdbx_description
1 polymer ?
#
loop_
_entity_poly.entity_id
_entity_poly.type
_entity_poly.pdbx_seq_one_letter_code
_entity_poly.pdbx_strand_id
1 'polypeptide(L)'
;MAWNWTLPDWPDFRYDASALEPFEQTFLLSSGEILGAVHHVSQPEREQLRIELLSEEAMQTSAIEGEILDRLSVQSSLRRHLGLDPDSYPAKPREQGVAEMMVDVYSSFA
;
A
#
# COMPACT_ATOMS: atom_id res chain seq x y z
N MET A 1 -16.18 -14.35 20.79
CA MET A 1 -16.35 -14.60 19.34
C MET A 1 -15.67 -15.91 19.01
N ALA A 2 -16.28 -16.75 18.16
CA ALA A 2 -15.58 -17.91 17.61
C ALA A 2 -14.60 -17.44 16.52
N TRP A 3 -13.45 -18.09 16.41
CA TRP A 3 -12.52 -17.80 15.32
C TRP A 3 -13.06 -18.42 14.03
N ASN A 4 -12.87 -17.76 12.88
CA ASN A 4 -13.39 -18.25 11.60
C ASN A 4 -12.95 -19.70 11.29
N TRP A 5 -11.71 -20.07 11.62
CA TRP A 5 -11.19 -21.44 11.43
C TRP A 5 -11.83 -22.51 12.33
N THR A 6 -12.58 -22.10 13.36
CA THR A 6 -13.32 -23.01 14.25
C THR A 6 -14.75 -23.27 13.76
N LEU A 7 -15.20 -22.59 12.70
CA LEU A 7 -16.53 -22.79 12.14
C LEU A 7 -16.56 -24.13 11.38
N PRO A 8 -17.67 -24.89 11.48
CA PRO A 8 -17.81 -26.20 10.83
C PRO A 8 -17.73 -26.10 9.30
N ASP A 9 -18.08 -24.94 8.76
CA ASP A 9 -18.13 -24.68 7.33
C ASP A 9 -16.79 -24.13 6.80
N TRP A 10 -15.76 -23.99 7.63
CA TRP A 10 -14.43 -23.57 7.18
C TRP A 10 -13.79 -24.66 6.29
N PRO A 11 -13.16 -24.32 5.14
CA PRO A 11 -12.83 -22.97 4.66
C PRO A 11 -13.90 -22.32 3.75
N ASP A 12 -15.05 -22.96 3.55
CA ASP A 12 -16.16 -22.48 2.72
C ASP A 12 -16.90 -21.32 3.43
N PHE A 13 -16.20 -20.19 3.57
CA PHE A 13 -16.71 -18.99 4.22
C PHE A 13 -17.96 -18.47 3.53
N ARG A 14 -19.02 -18.26 4.31
CA ARG A 14 -20.30 -17.68 3.86
C ARG A 14 -20.55 -16.40 4.64
N TYR A 15 -21.01 -15.37 3.93
CA TYR A 15 -21.40 -14.09 4.51
C TYR A 15 -22.72 -13.62 3.90
N ASP A 16 -23.39 -12.72 4.60
CA ASP A 16 -24.57 -12.02 4.09
C ASP A 16 -24.12 -10.79 3.28
N ALA A 17 -24.28 -10.85 1.96
CA ALA A 17 -23.91 -9.75 1.08
C ALA A 17 -24.73 -8.48 1.34
N SER A 18 -25.99 -8.60 1.77
CA SER A 18 -26.84 -7.44 2.07
C SER A 18 -26.33 -6.63 3.26
N ALA A 19 -25.58 -7.27 4.17
CA ALA A 19 -24.93 -6.58 5.28
C ALA A 19 -23.73 -5.71 4.83
N LEU A 20 -23.13 -5.99 3.67
CA LEU A 20 -22.00 -5.25 3.12
C LEU A 20 -22.41 -4.15 2.15
N GLU A 21 -23.57 -4.27 1.50
CA GLU A 21 -24.03 -3.37 0.43
C GLU A 21 -23.92 -1.86 0.78
N PRO A 22 -24.31 -1.37 1.97
CA PRO A 22 -24.16 0.05 2.30
C PRO A 22 -22.69 0.50 2.42
N PHE A 23 -21.80 -0.39 2.89
CA PHE A 23 -20.38 -0.12 3.02
C PHE A 23 -19.70 -0.12 1.65
N GLU A 24 -20.07 -1.07 0.78
CA GLU A 24 -19.59 -1.11 -0.61
C GLU A 24 -20.01 0.14 -1.37
N GLN A 25 -21.26 0.58 -1.22
CA GLN A 25 -21.74 1.81 -1.86
C GLN A 25 -20.93 3.04 -1.39
N THR A 26 -20.66 3.14 -0.09
CA THR A 26 -19.85 4.21 0.48
C THR A 26 -18.42 4.16 -0.04
N PHE A 27 -17.81 2.97 -0.05
CA PHE A 27 -16.47 2.74 -0.56
C PHE A 27 -16.34 3.16 -2.03
N LEU A 28 -17.30 2.76 -2.87
CA LEU A 28 -17.30 3.10 -4.30
C LEU A 28 -17.45 4.60 -4.52
N LEU A 29 -18.33 5.28 -3.77
CA LEU A 29 -18.50 6.73 -3.87
C LEU A 29 -17.20 7.46 -3.49
N SER A 30 -16.63 7.15 -2.33
CA SER A 30 -15.39 7.78 -1.87
C SER A 30 -14.21 7.46 -2.79
N SER A 31 -14.13 6.25 -3.33
CA SER A 31 -13.09 5.89 -4.31
C SER A 31 -13.23 6.71 -5.59
N GLY A 32 -14.47 6.91 -6.07
CA GLY A 32 -14.75 7.77 -7.24
C GLY A 32 -14.33 9.22 -7.02
N GLU A 33 -14.59 9.78 -5.83
CA GLU A 33 -14.15 11.13 -5.46
C GLU A 33 -12.62 11.26 -5.48
N ILE A 34 -11.90 10.29 -4.91
CA ILE A 34 -10.44 10.27 -4.90
C ILE A 34 -9.88 10.16 -6.33
N LEU A 35 -10.42 9.25 -7.15
CA LEU A 35 -10.00 9.11 -8.55
C LEU A 35 -10.22 10.41 -9.32
N GLY A 36 -11.39 11.04 -9.15
CA GLY A 36 -11.69 12.35 -9.72
C GLY A 36 -10.71 13.43 -9.29
N ALA A 37 -10.35 13.49 -8.01
CA ALA A 37 -9.36 14.45 -7.51
C ALA A 37 -7.96 14.19 -8.11
N VAL A 38 -7.50 12.94 -8.15
CA VAL A 38 -6.19 12.56 -8.69
C VAL A 38 -6.05 12.91 -10.17
N HIS A 39 -7.14 12.90 -10.94
CA HIS A 39 -7.14 13.33 -12.35
C HIS A 39 -6.62 14.76 -12.54
N HIS A 40 -6.76 15.64 -11.54
CA HIS A 40 -6.31 17.03 -11.59
C HIS A 40 -4.90 17.25 -11.02
N VAL A 41 -4.29 16.23 -10.41
CA VAL A 41 -2.92 16.29 -9.89
C VAL A 41 -1.92 16.15 -11.03
N SER A 42 -0.88 16.99 -11.05
CA SER A 42 0.14 16.97 -12.10
C SER A 42 1.02 15.72 -12.01
N GLN A 43 1.68 15.34 -13.10
CA GLN A 43 2.52 14.14 -13.14
C GLN A 43 3.63 14.14 -12.06
N PRO A 44 4.40 15.23 -11.85
CA PRO A 44 5.42 15.26 -10.79
C PRO A 44 4.82 15.11 -9.38
N GLU A 45 3.66 15.71 -9.13
CA GLU A 45 2.96 15.58 -7.84
C GLU A 45 2.45 14.14 -7.63
N ARG A 46 1.99 13.47 -8.69
CA ARG A 46 1.59 12.05 -8.62
C ARG A 46 2.77 11.13 -8.29
N GLU A 47 3.95 11.41 -8.84
CA GLU A 47 5.17 10.65 -8.52
C GLU A 47 5.58 10.85 -7.07
N GLN A 48 5.51 12.08 -6.57
CA GLN A 48 5.77 12.36 -5.15
C GLN A 48 4.75 11.66 -4.24
N LEU A 49 3.46 11.73 -4.57
CA LEU A 49 2.39 11.05 -3.82
C LEU A 49 2.60 9.53 -3.82
N ARG A 50 3.00 8.94 -4.96
CA ARG A 50 3.33 7.51 -5.06
C ARG A 50 4.44 7.14 -4.09
N ILE A 51 5.52 7.92 -4.03
CA ILE A 51 6.64 7.67 -3.10
C ILE A 51 6.17 7.78 -1.65
N GLU A 52 5.37 8.78 -1.31
CA GLU A 52 4.84 8.95 0.05
C GLU A 52 3.96 7.78 0.49
N LEU A 53 3.01 7.38 -0.36
CA LEU A 53 2.09 6.28 -0.05
C LEU A 53 2.82 4.95 0.10
N LEU A 54 3.72 4.61 -0.83
CA LEU A 54 4.49 3.36 -0.74
C LEU A 54 5.46 3.37 0.45
N SER A 55 6.00 4.54 0.80
CA SER A 55 6.85 4.66 1.99
C SER A 55 6.05 4.46 3.27
N GLU A 56 4.86 5.05 3.36
CA GLU A 56 3.99 4.88 4.53
C GLU A 56 3.58 3.42 4.69
N GLU A 57 3.16 2.77 3.61
CA GLU A 57 2.81 1.35 3.62
C GLU A 57 4.00 0.48 4.04
N ALA A 58 5.18 0.71 3.48
CA ALA A 58 6.42 0.02 3.88
C ALA A 58 6.70 0.14 5.38
N MET A 59 6.54 1.35 5.93
CA MET A 59 6.77 1.61 7.36
C MET A 59 5.72 0.90 8.23
N GLN A 60 4.45 0.94 7.83
CA GLN A 60 3.35 0.38 8.60
C GLN A 60 3.37 -1.15 8.60
N THR A 61 3.53 -1.76 7.43
CA THR A 61 3.58 -3.23 7.31
C THR A 61 4.79 -3.81 8.03
N SER A 62 5.96 -3.16 7.92
CA SER A 62 7.17 -3.56 8.64
C SER A 62 7.01 -3.44 10.16
N ALA A 63 6.29 -2.42 10.63
CA ALA A 63 6.01 -2.25 12.05
C ALA A 63 5.13 -3.37 12.64
N ILE A 64 4.24 -3.98 11.84
CA ILE A 64 3.46 -5.16 12.25
C ILE A 64 4.40 -6.32 12.59
N GLU A 65 5.47 -6.48 11.81
CA GLU A 65 6.52 -7.49 12.02
C GLU A 65 7.57 -7.09 13.08
N GLY A 66 7.39 -5.93 13.74
CA GLY A 66 8.31 -5.39 14.73
C GLY A 66 9.57 -4.77 14.13
N GLU A 67 9.61 -4.54 12.82
CA GLU A 67 10.73 -3.90 12.15
C GLU A 67 10.59 -2.37 12.13
N ILE A 68 11.63 -1.68 12.62
CA ILE A 68 11.73 -0.22 12.57
C ILE A 68 12.64 0.16 11.41
N LEU A 69 12.05 0.74 10.36
CA LEU A 69 12.75 1.17 9.16
C LEU A 69 13.15 2.66 9.21
N ASP A 70 14.17 3.00 8.44
CA ASP A 70 14.54 4.39 8.16
C ASP A 70 13.75 4.95 6.97
N ARG A 71 12.78 5.81 7.24
CA ARG A 71 11.89 6.39 6.22
C ARG A 71 12.64 7.05 5.06
N LEU A 72 13.76 7.74 5.32
CA LEU A 72 14.53 8.40 4.27
C LEU A 72 15.24 7.38 3.38
N SER A 73 15.77 6.32 3.97
CA SER A 73 16.34 5.19 3.23
C SER A 73 15.29 4.46 2.39
N VAL A 74 14.06 4.29 2.91
CA VAL A 74 12.93 3.71 2.17
C VAL A 74 12.57 4.57 0.96
N GLN A 75 12.32 5.87 1.16
CA GLN A 75 11.99 6.81 0.06
C GLN A 75 13.06 6.82 -1.04
N SER A 76 14.32 6.92 -0.62
CA SER A 76 15.47 6.90 -1.52
C SER A 76 15.52 5.61 -2.35
N SER A 77 15.25 4.47 -1.72
CA SER A 77 15.23 3.16 -2.38
C SER A 77 14.05 3.03 -3.34
N LEU A 78 12.85 3.47 -2.94
CA LEU A 78 11.66 3.48 -3.80
C LEU A 78 11.87 4.33 -5.06
N ARG A 79 12.47 5.51 -4.94
CA ARG A 79 12.82 6.37 -6.09
C ARG A 79 13.73 5.65 -7.08
N ARG A 80 14.77 4.97 -6.58
CA ARG A 80 15.68 4.15 -7.40
C ARG A 80 14.94 3.03 -8.14
N HIS A 81 14.10 2.27 -7.44
CA HIS A 81 13.36 1.15 -8.05
C HIS A 81 12.30 1.60 -9.07
N LEU A 82 11.74 2.79 -8.90
CA LEU A 82 10.76 3.38 -9.83
C LEU A 82 11.41 4.17 -10.98
N GLY A 83 12.74 4.25 -11.05
CA GLY A 83 13.46 5.01 -12.07
C GLY A 83 13.28 6.53 -11.96
N LEU A 84 12.89 7.03 -10.78
CA LEU A 84 12.80 8.46 -10.48
C LEU A 84 14.18 9.00 -10.06
N ASP A 85 14.36 10.33 -10.13
CA ASP A 85 15.62 10.98 -9.75
C ASP A 85 15.98 10.63 -8.28
N PRO A 86 17.03 9.83 -8.06
CA PRO A 86 17.34 9.36 -6.72
C PRO A 86 18.02 10.48 -5.94
N ASP A 87 17.54 10.72 -4.72
CA ASP A 87 18.29 11.55 -3.79
C ASP A 87 19.64 10.89 -3.42
N SER A 88 20.54 11.68 -2.85
CA SER A 88 21.86 11.21 -2.41
C SER A 88 21.83 10.46 -1.08
N TYR A 89 20.65 10.11 -0.55
CA TYR A 89 20.53 9.46 0.74
C TYR A 89 20.97 7.99 0.64
N PRO A 90 21.80 7.47 1.56
CA PRO A 90 22.28 6.10 1.47
C PRO A 90 21.14 5.09 1.64
N ALA A 91 21.01 4.15 0.70
CA ALA A 91 20.16 2.97 0.88
C ALA A 91 20.83 1.98 1.82
N LYS A 92 20.10 1.60 2.87
CA LYS A 92 20.43 0.47 3.73
C LYS A 92 19.84 -0.82 3.11
N PRO A 93 20.52 -1.98 3.21
CA PRO A 93 20.08 -3.20 2.53
C PRO A 93 18.66 -3.65 2.87
N ARG A 94 18.24 -3.48 4.12
CA ARG A 94 16.89 -3.87 4.58
C ARG A 94 15.82 -3.00 3.94
N GLU A 95 15.95 -1.68 4.02
CA GLU A 95 15.03 -0.73 3.42
C GLU A 95 15.01 -0.85 1.88
N GLN A 96 16.14 -1.21 1.27
CA GLN A 96 16.20 -1.52 -0.15
C GLN A 96 15.37 -2.76 -0.50
N GLY A 97 15.51 -3.86 0.26
CA GLY A 97 14.72 -5.07 0.03
C GLY A 97 13.21 -4.86 0.24
N VAL A 98 12.82 -4.11 1.27
CA VAL A 98 11.41 -3.73 1.47
C VAL A 98 10.91 -2.85 0.32
N ALA A 99 11.70 -1.87 -0.11
CA ALA A 99 11.32 -1.01 -1.24
C ALA A 99 11.16 -1.79 -2.54
N GLU A 100 12.03 -2.77 -2.82
CA GLU A 100 11.91 -3.67 -3.96
C GLU A 100 10.58 -4.43 -3.92
N MET A 101 10.25 -5.06 -2.80
CA MET A 101 8.98 -5.77 -2.60
C MET A 101 7.77 -4.83 -2.80
N MET A 102 7.81 -3.62 -2.24
CA MET A 102 6.72 -2.65 -2.38
C MET A 102 6.50 -2.21 -3.83
N VAL A 103 7.57 -2.00 -4.59
CA VAL A 103 7.48 -1.66 -6.02
C VAL A 103 6.96 -2.84 -6.83
N ASP A 104 7.39 -4.06 -6.53
CA ASP A 104 6.91 -5.27 -7.18
C ASP A 104 5.40 -5.46 -6.96
N VAL A 105 4.93 -5.38 -5.71
CA VAL A 105 3.49 -5.46 -5.38
C VAL A 105 2.71 -4.35 -6.11
N TYR A 106 3.19 -3.11 -6.05
CA TYR A 106 2.53 -1.99 -6.71
C TYR A 106 2.41 -2.17 -8.23
N SER A 107 3.42 -2.79 -8.86
CA SER A 107 3.52 -2.88 -10.33
C SER A 107 2.91 -4.16 -10.90
N SER A 108 2.79 -5.21 -10.08
CA SER A 108 2.29 -6.53 -10.49
C SER A 108 0.86 -6.83 -10.04
N PHE A 109 0.30 -6.04 -9.13
CA PHE A 109 -1.07 -6.23 -8.66
C PHE A 109 -2.08 -5.98 -9.80
N ALA A 110 -2.89 -7.00 -10.11
CA ALA A 110 -3.88 -7.02 -11.17
C ALA A 110 -5.29 -6.73 -10.65
#